data_AF-A0A452XC80-F1
#
_entry.id   AF-A0A452XC80-F1
#
_cell.length_a   1.000
_cell.length_b   1.000
_cell.length_c   1.000
_cell.angle_alpha   90.00
_cell.angle_beta   90.00
_cell.angle_gamma   90.00
#
_symmetry.space_group_name_H-M   'P 1'
#
loop_
_entity.id
_entity.type
_entity.pdbx_description
1 polymer ?
#
loop_
_entity_poly.entity_id
_entity_poly.type
_entity_poly.pdbx_seq_one_letter_code
_entity_poly.pdbx_strand_id
1 'polypeptide(L)'
;CEERPLLLANAGMGARLCTYYQKTSPDDQTATSLRSNNDGLGTVLAIEPADKSPFLGDVRSGSHQSCLETNMYRAPAFPHKVASTDYLLVRSPKGMLSLRRIDKLYAVGQQEPHMEVFSPRPKNLQNYLLNRILVYVYREFRARERPGVLSQIRADEIPIEHPLTEVIVRKGLKHCADLEKGPNGHLFWTQRADFRIPSEDELRRLLSPESVCCHESTQAAQHRLKHLGIHKLTQPVGLASAMDQLPDKAIELAAAAHIERELQITSWNLTSNFVACMNQ
;
A
#
# COMPACT_ATOMS: atom_id res chain seq x y z
N CYS A 1 14.98 1.95 9.75
CA CYS A 1 15.00 3.37 10.16
C CYS A 1 13.64 3.81 10.67
N GLU A 2 12.55 3.54 9.94
CA GLU A 2 11.19 3.77 10.43
C GLU A 2 10.67 2.56 11.23
N GLU A 3 10.06 2.80 12.39
CA GLU A 3 9.35 1.76 13.16
C GLU A 3 8.08 1.32 12.42
N ARG A 4 7.43 2.26 11.72
CA ARG A 4 6.12 2.09 11.07
C ARG A 4 6.19 2.63 9.64
N PRO A 5 6.84 1.92 8.71
CA PRO A 5 6.88 2.34 7.31
C PRO A 5 5.46 2.55 6.76
N LEU A 6 5.28 3.56 5.91
CA LEU A 6 3.96 3.97 5.42
C LEU A 6 3.33 2.88 4.54
N LEU A 7 4.14 2.25 3.68
CA LEU A 7 3.73 1.22 2.74
C LEU A 7 4.76 0.08 2.75
N LEU A 8 4.29 -1.17 2.81
CA LEU A 8 5.13 -2.35 2.75
C LEU A 8 4.67 -3.26 1.62
N ALA A 9 5.63 -3.82 0.89
CA ALA A 9 5.35 -4.75 -0.19
C ALA A 9 4.98 -6.12 0.37
N ASN A 10 3.94 -6.72 -0.20
CA ASN A 10 3.55 -8.08 0.11
C ASN A 10 4.41 -9.13 -0.62
N ALA A 11 4.33 -10.38 -0.15
CA ALA A 11 5.00 -11.50 -0.79
C ALA A 11 4.61 -11.59 -2.28
N GLY A 12 5.62 -11.68 -3.16
CA GLY A 12 5.43 -11.75 -4.61
C GLY A 12 5.44 -10.39 -5.32
N MET A 13 5.44 -9.27 -4.61
CA MET A 13 5.65 -7.95 -5.21
C MET A 13 7.13 -7.71 -5.52
N GLY A 14 7.39 -6.98 -6.61
CA GLY A 14 8.73 -6.59 -7.03
C GLY A 14 9.12 -5.20 -6.55
N ALA A 15 10.43 -5.00 -6.36
CA ALA A 15 11.04 -3.70 -6.11
C ALA A 15 12.33 -3.59 -6.93
N ARG A 16 12.73 -2.36 -7.26
CA ARG A 16 13.98 -2.08 -7.97
C ARG A 16 14.97 -1.45 -7.00
N LEU A 17 16.19 -1.98 -6.96
CA LEU A 17 17.32 -1.26 -6.41
C LEU A 17 17.84 -0.33 -7.50
N CYS A 18 17.71 0.97 -7.31
CA CYS A 18 18.19 1.99 -8.23
C CYS A 18 19.32 2.79 -7.57
N THR A 19 20.24 3.34 -8.36
CA THR A 19 21.27 4.27 -7.90
C THR A 19 21.25 5.51 -8.77
N TYR A 20 20.90 6.64 -8.18
CA TYR A 20 20.89 7.92 -8.87
C TYR A 20 22.23 8.61 -8.74
N TYR A 21 22.86 8.97 -9.86
CA TYR A 21 24.13 9.70 -9.91
C TYR A 21 23.91 11.10 -10.48
N GLN A 22 24.32 12.14 -9.75
CA GLN A 22 24.27 13.52 -10.23
C GLN A 22 25.52 13.82 -11.07
N LYS A 23 25.33 14.08 -12.37
CA LYS A 23 26.44 14.41 -13.26
C LYS A 23 27.11 15.72 -12.88
N THR A 24 28.44 15.75 -13.05
CA THR A 24 29.25 16.97 -12.83
C THR A 24 29.17 17.94 -14.01
N SER A 25 28.99 17.42 -15.21
CA SER A 25 28.79 18.15 -16.46
C SER A 25 27.93 17.33 -17.44
N PRO A 26 27.38 17.93 -18.51
CA PRO A 26 26.64 17.19 -19.53
C PRO A 26 27.43 16.05 -20.20
N ASP A 27 28.76 16.17 -20.25
CA ASP A 27 29.65 15.17 -20.87
C ASP A 27 30.16 14.10 -19.87
N ASP A 28 29.75 14.17 -18.60
CA ASP A 28 30.16 13.22 -17.56
C ASP A 28 29.66 11.79 -17.83
N GLN A 29 30.59 10.88 -18.12
CA GLN A 29 30.28 9.47 -18.40
C GLN A 29 30.35 8.54 -17.17
N THR A 30 30.51 9.09 -15.96
CA THR A 30 30.68 8.30 -14.73
C THR A 30 29.51 7.37 -14.48
N ALA A 31 28.26 7.80 -14.78
CA ALA A 31 27.10 6.93 -14.67
C ALA A 31 27.21 5.67 -15.54
N THR A 32 27.79 5.77 -16.73
CA THR A 32 28.02 4.62 -17.63
C THR A 32 29.07 3.68 -17.03
N SER A 33 30.14 4.21 -16.47
CA SER A 33 31.17 3.41 -15.77
C SER A 33 30.61 2.70 -14.54
N LEU A 34 29.73 3.36 -13.77
CA LEU A 34 29.04 2.74 -12.63
C LEU A 34 28.10 1.61 -13.05
N ARG A 35 27.51 1.66 -14.26
CA ARG A 35 26.66 0.58 -14.79
C ARG A 35 27.46 -0.67 -15.13
N SER A 36 28.69 -0.52 -15.62
CA SER A 36 29.55 -1.67 -15.95
C SER A 36 30.11 -2.36 -14.71
N ASN A 37 30.17 -1.67 -13.58
CA ASN A 37 30.69 -2.22 -12.33
C ASN A 37 29.61 -3.05 -11.63
N ASN A 38 29.87 -4.34 -11.40
CA ASN A 38 28.93 -5.27 -10.77
C ASN A 38 28.88 -5.13 -9.23
N ASP A 39 28.97 -3.91 -8.72
CA ASP A 39 29.20 -3.62 -7.30
C ASP A 39 27.92 -3.69 -6.45
N GLY A 40 26.80 -4.13 -7.04
CA GLY A 40 25.52 -4.19 -6.34
C GLY A 40 24.78 -2.86 -6.25
N LEU A 41 25.06 -1.93 -7.17
CA LEU A 41 24.36 -0.64 -7.30
C LEU A 41 22.96 -0.75 -7.94
N GLY A 42 22.58 -1.94 -8.41
CA GLY A 42 21.31 -2.14 -9.10
C GLY A 42 21.26 -1.36 -10.42
N THR A 43 20.10 -0.77 -10.74
CA THR A 43 19.96 0.06 -11.94
C THR A 43 20.49 1.47 -11.71
N VAL A 44 21.56 1.87 -12.41
CA VAL A 44 22.11 3.23 -12.29
C VAL A 44 21.39 4.21 -13.24
N LEU A 45 20.88 5.30 -12.68
CA LEU A 45 20.18 6.37 -13.36
C LEU A 45 21.00 7.66 -13.24
N ALA A 46 21.25 8.34 -14.35
CA ALA A 46 21.95 9.62 -14.34
C ALA A 46 20.94 10.76 -14.17
N ILE A 47 21.28 11.74 -13.36
CA ILE A 47 20.57 13.02 -13.24
C ILE A 47 21.45 14.06 -13.94
N GLU A 48 20.88 14.79 -14.90
CA GLU A 48 21.62 15.85 -15.58
C GLU A 48 21.88 17.03 -14.63
N PRO A 49 22.94 17.83 -14.84
CA PRO A 49 23.30 18.92 -13.93
C PRO A 49 22.18 19.95 -13.70
N ALA A 50 21.27 20.11 -14.65
CA ALA A 50 20.14 21.03 -14.60
C ALA A 50 18.84 20.39 -14.07
N ASP A 51 18.79 19.06 -13.93
CA ASP A 51 17.60 18.34 -13.50
C ASP A 51 17.48 18.37 -11.97
N LYS A 52 16.24 18.35 -11.48
CA LYS A 52 15.96 18.26 -10.04
C LYS A 52 16.26 16.86 -9.51
N SER A 53 16.63 16.80 -8.22
CA SER A 53 16.75 15.53 -7.51
C SER A 53 15.41 14.76 -7.51
N PRO A 54 15.43 13.43 -7.64
CA PRO A 54 14.25 12.58 -7.47
C PRO A 54 13.86 12.39 -6.00
N PHE A 55 14.63 12.95 -5.06
CA PHE A 55 14.35 12.93 -3.63
C PHE A 55 13.97 14.32 -3.14
N LEU A 56 13.42 14.43 -1.94
CA LEU A 56 13.30 15.73 -1.25
C LEU A 56 14.65 16.39 -1.00
N GLY A 57 15.71 15.60 -0.84
CA GLY A 57 17.08 16.08 -0.69
C GLY A 57 17.87 16.07 -1.99
N ASP A 58 18.83 16.96 -2.13
CA ASP A 58 19.70 17.01 -3.31
C ASP A 58 20.77 15.92 -3.31
N VAL A 59 20.95 15.26 -4.46
CA VAL A 59 22.14 14.45 -4.73
C VAL A 59 23.24 15.40 -5.21
N ARG A 60 24.33 15.50 -4.45
CA ARG A 60 25.44 16.41 -4.78
C ARG A 60 26.08 16.04 -6.11
N SER A 61 26.50 17.05 -6.88
CA SER A 61 27.28 16.88 -8.12
C SER A 61 28.46 15.91 -7.92
N GLY A 62 28.59 14.92 -8.80
CA GLY A 62 29.59 13.85 -8.73
C GLY A 62 29.32 12.77 -7.68
N SER A 63 28.20 12.82 -6.97
CA SER A 63 27.79 11.83 -5.96
C SER A 63 26.64 10.95 -6.46
N HIS A 64 26.42 9.84 -5.76
CA HIS A 64 25.27 8.98 -6.02
C HIS A 64 24.54 8.57 -4.74
N GLN A 65 23.26 8.24 -4.88
CA GLN A 65 22.42 7.72 -3.81
C GLN A 65 21.66 6.47 -4.32
N SER A 66 21.87 5.34 -3.65
CA SER A 66 21.06 4.14 -3.88
C SER A 66 19.70 4.27 -3.19
N CYS A 67 18.67 3.69 -3.78
CA CYS A 67 17.33 3.66 -3.22
C CYS A 67 16.57 2.39 -3.62
N LEU A 68 15.61 2.03 -2.78
CA LEU A 68 14.57 1.08 -3.13
C LEU A 68 13.44 1.85 -3.81
N GLU A 69 13.07 1.42 -5.01
CA GLU A 69 12.01 2.03 -5.81
C GLU A 69 10.90 1.01 -6.10
N THR A 70 9.67 1.41 -5.80
CA THR A 70 8.45 0.63 -6.04
C THR A 70 7.39 1.56 -6.62
N ASN A 71 6.27 1.00 -7.07
CA ASN A 71 5.10 1.82 -7.45
C ASN A 71 4.48 2.57 -6.26
N MET A 72 4.80 2.17 -5.02
CA MET A 72 4.21 2.71 -3.80
C MET A 72 5.02 3.84 -3.18
N TYR A 73 6.35 3.74 -3.23
CA TYR A 73 7.29 4.68 -2.62
C TYR A 73 8.70 4.53 -3.21
N ARG A 74 9.50 5.58 -2.99
CA ARG A 74 10.97 5.58 -3.10
C ARG A 74 11.56 5.75 -1.71
N ALA A 75 12.65 5.06 -1.39
CA ALA A 75 13.34 5.23 -0.10
C ALA A 75 14.85 5.06 -0.28
N PRO A 76 15.71 5.95 0.25
CA PRO A 76 17.15 5.80 0.16
C PRO A 76 17.60 4.51 0.86
N ALA A 77 18.58 3.82 0.29
CA ALA A 77 19.08 2.55 0.75
C ALA A 77 20.60 2.63 0.95
N PHE A 78 21.07 2.15 2.10
CA PHE A 78 22.47 2.22 2.51
C PHE A 78 23.00 0.81 2.73
N PRO A 79 24.02 0.35 1.97
CA PRO A 79 24.57 -0.99 2.14
C PRO A 79 25.33 -1.12 3.46
N HIS A 80 25.15 -2.25 4.14
CA HIS A 80 25.86 -2.61 5.37
C HIS A 80 26.51 -4.00 5.25
N LYS A 81 27.59 -4.20 6.01
CA LYS A 81 28.23 -5.52 6.13
C LYS A 81 27.35 -6.44 6.98
N VAL A 82 27.13 -7.65 6.49
CA VAL A 82 26.48 -8.73 7.25
C VAL A 82 27.50 -9.30 8.24
N ALA A 83 27.11 -9.47 9.51
CA ALA A 83 27.96 -10.12 10.49
C ALA A 83 28.17 -11.60 10.12
N SER A 84 29.38 -12.12 10.30
CA SER A 84 29.71 -13.51 9.94
C SER A 84 28.95 -14.57 10.75
N THR A 85 28.37 -14.15 11.88
CA THR A 85 27.53 -14.93 12.79
C THR A 85 26.07 -15.02 12.34
N ASP A 86 25.64 -14.18 11.40
CA ASP A 86 24.23 -14.02 11.06
C ASP A 86 23.86 -14.85 9.82
N TYR A 87 22.73 -15.53 9.92
CA TYR A 87 22.20 -16.42 8.87
C TYR A 87 20.69 -16.26 8.77
N LEU A 88 20.16 -16.54 7.58
CA LEU A 88 18.72 -16.62 7.34
C LEU A 88 18.24 -18.07 7.53
N LEU A 89 17.44 -18.30 8.57
CA LEU A 89 16.71 -19.55 8.76
C LEU A 89 15.33 -19.44 8.09
N VAL A 90 15.05 -20.33 7.14
CA VAL A 90 13.77 -20.39 6.43
C VAL A 90 13.03 -21.67 6.82
N ARG A 91 11.77 -21.52 7.24
CA ARG A 91 10.86 -22.64 7.48
C ARG A 91 9.83 -22.71 6.36
N SER A 92 9.79 -23.83 5.64
CA SER A 92 8.78 -24.06 4.60
C SER A 92 7.41 -24.37 5.21
N PRO A 93 6.31 -24.24 4.43
CA PRO A 93 4.97 -24.64 4.89
C PRO A 93 4.87 -26.11 5.32
N LYS A 94 5.73 -26.99 4.77
CA LYS A 94 5.81 -28.41 5.15
C LYS A 94 6.68 -28.67 6.38
N GLY A 95 7.19 -27.61 7.02
CA GLY A 95 8.03 -27.68 8.22
C GLY A 95 9.52 -27.92 7.96
N MET A 96 9.95 -27.99 6.71
CA MET A 96 11.37 -28.16 6.36
C MET A 96 12.16 -26.88 6.70
N LEU A 97 13.29 -27.04 7.37
CA LEU A 97 14.20 -25.94 7.73
C LEU A 97 15.36 -25.88 6.73
N SER A 98 15.71 -24.68 6.29
CA SER A 98 16.93 -24.43 5.53
C SER A 98 17.66 -23.21 6.07
N LEU A 99 18.99 -23.28 6.10
CA LEU A 99 19.85 -22.19 6.56
C LEU A 99 20.62 -21.61 5.37
N ARG A 100 20.63 -20.29 5.23
CA ARG A 100 21.28 -19.59 4.11
C ARG A 100 22.16 -18.46 4.63
N ARG A 101 23.26 -18.18 3.90
CA ARG A 101 24.01 -16.93 4.06
C ARG A 101 23.17 -15.76 3.56
N ILE A 102 23.36 -14.59 4.18
CA ILE A 102 22.78 -13.33 3.73
C ILE A 102 23.81 -12.66 2.83
N ASP A 103 23.49 -12.49 1.55
CA ASP A 103 24.45 -11.98 0.57
C ASP A 103 24.68 -10.47 0.70
N LYS A 104 23.60 -9.71 0.94
CA LYS A 104 23.62 -8.25 1.07
C LYS A 104 22.60 -7.80 2.10
N LEU A 105 22.96 -6.76 2.85
CA LEU A 105 22.10 -6.11 3.84
C LEU A 105 22.06 -4.62 3.54
N TYR A 106 20.87 -4.04 3.60
CA TYR A 106 20.66 -2.61 3.39
C TYR A 106 19.84 -2.03 4.54
N ALA A 107 20.25 -0.87 5.04
CA ALA A 107 19.39 -0.01 5.85
C ALA A 107 18.55 0.85 4.91
N VAL A 108 17.23 0.71 4.98
CA VAL A 108 16.29 1.53 4.21
C VAL A 108 15.86 2.72 5.06
N GLY A 109 16.04 3.91 4.51
CA GLY A 109 15.68 5.20 5.10
C GLY A 109 14.18 5.48 5.06
N GLN A 110 13.84 6.76 5.25
CA GLN A 110 12.45 7.22 5.24
C GLN A 110 11.80 7.08 3.86
N GLN A 111 10.55 6.64 3.83
CA GLN A 111 9.79 6.52 2.59
C GLN A 111 9.30 7.87 2.08
N GLU A 112 9.52 8.11 0.78
CA GLU A 112 8.87 9.15 -0.02
C GLU A 112 7.74 8.50 -0.83
N PRO A 113 6.48 8.55 -0.34
CA PRO A 113 5.37 7.84 -0.96
C PRO A 113 4.98 8.42 -2.33
N HIS A 114 4.64 7.53 -3.26
CA HIS A 114 4.13 7.88 -4.59
C HIS A 114 2.61 7.76 -4.69
N MET A 115 1.98 7.23 -3.65
CA MET A 115 0.54 7.03 -3.60
C MET A 115 0.00 7.29 -2.20
N GLU A 116 -1.26 7.68 -2.13
CA GLU A 116 -1.95 7.89 -0.87
C GLU A 116 -2.43 6.56 -0.27
N VAL A 117 -2.16 6.38 1.02
CA VAL A 117 -2.83 5.34 1.81
C VAL A 117 -4.29 5.75 2.00
N PHE A 118 -5.21 4.79 1.87
CA PHE A 118 -6.63 5.07 2.05
C PHE A 118 -6.90 5.61 3.45
N SER A 119 -7.55 6.76 3.54
CA SER A 119 -8.12 7.17 4.83
C SER A 119 -9.23 6.18 5.25
N PRO A 120 -9.53 6.03 6.55
CA PRO A 120 -10.65 5.25 7.05
C PRO A 120 -12.05 5.65 6.54
N ARG A 121 -12.23 6.90 6.10
CA ARG A 121 -13.56 7.45 5.70
C ARG A 121 -13.64 8.32 4.42
N PRO A 122 -12.88 8.08 3.34
CA PRO A 122 -13.12 8.62 2.01
C PRO A 122 -13.87 7.62 1.12
N LYS A 123 -14.47 8.12 0.02
CA LYS A 123 -15.06 7.29 -1.05
C LYS A 123 -14.08 6.25 -1.60
N ASN A 124 -12.78 6.53 -1.56
CA ASN A 124 -11.72 5.67 -2.11
C ASN A 124 -11.65 4.31 -1.41
N LEU A 125 -11.77 4.25 -0.08
CA LEU A 125 -11.73 2.98 0.67
C LEU A 125 -12.96 2.10 0.36
N GLN A 126 -14.15 2.72 0.28
CA GLN A 126 -15.37 2.00 -0.12
C GLN A 126 -15.25 1.46 -1.55
N ASN A 127 -14.73 2.26 -2.48
CA ASN A 127 -14.50 1.83 -3.86
C ASN A 127 -13.52 0.67 -3.94
N TYR A 128 -12.40 0.73 -3.20
CA TYR A 128 -11.44 -0.39 -3.12
C TYR A 128 -12.10 -1.68 -2.61
N LEU A 129 -12.82 -1.62 -1.49
CA LEU A 129 -13.48 -2.79 -0.92
C LEU A 129 -14.55 -3.36 -1.87
N LEU A 130 -15.30 -2.48 -2.56
CA LEU A 130 -16.28 -2.91 -3.55
C LEU A 130 -15.61 -3.58 -4.75
N ASN A 131 -14.51 -3.01 -5.26
CA ASN A 131 -13.71 -3.62 -6.32
C ASN A 131 -13.16 -4.98 -5.92
N ARG A 132 -12.73 -5.13 -4.65
CA ARG A 132 -12.29 -6.42 -4.10
C ARG A 132 -13.41 -7.46 -4.10
N ILE A 133 -14.63 -7.09 -3.69
CA ILE A 133 -15.81 -7.96 -3.79
C ILE A 133 -16.11 -8.33 -5.24
N LEU A 134 -16.07 -7.36 -6.17
CA LEU A 134 -16.31 -7.61 -7.58
C LEU A 134 -15.30 -8.61 -8.15
N VAL A 135 -14.01 -8.42 -7.91
CA VAL A 135 -12.96 -9.36 -8.35
C VAL A 135 -13.18 -10.75 -7.76
N TYR A 136 -13.53 -10.86 -6.47
CA TYR A 136 -13.86 -12.14 -5.85
C TYR A 136 -15.06 -12.80 -6.53
N VAL A 137 -16.19 -12.10 -6.67
CA VAL A 137 -17.41 -12.63 -7.29
C VAL A 137 -17.17 -13.05 -8.74
N TYR A 138 -16.43 -12.25 -9.52
CA TYR A 138 -16.09 -12.60 -10.91
C TYR A 138 -15.24 -13.86 -11.02
N ARG A 139 -14.29 -14.06 -10.10
CA ARG A 139 -13.48 -15.29 -10.04
C ARG A 139 -14.30 -16.50 -9.61
N GLU A 140 -15.19 -16.33 -8.63
CA GLU A 140 -16.10 -17.38 -8.18
C GLU A 140 -17.09 -17.79 -9.29
N PHE A 141 -17.65 -16.83 -10.03
CA PHE A 141 -18.50 -17.12 -11.18
C PHE A 141 -17.76 -17.89 -12.27
N ARG A 142 -16.51 -17.52 -12.59
CA ARG A 142 -15.69 -18.25 -13.56
C ARG A 142 -15.33 -19.66 -13.05
N ALA A 143 -14.98 -19.80 -11.77
CA ALA A 143 -14.64 -21.10 -11.20
C ALA A 143 -15.82 -22.08 -11.17
N ARG A 144 -17.06 -21.55 -11.13
CA ARG A 144 -18.31 -22.33 -11.09
C ARG A 144 -19.01 -22.46 -12.45
N GLU A 145 -18.41 -21.93 -13.52
CA GLU A 145 -18.99 -21.93 -14.87
C GLU A 145 -19.23 -23.37 -15.35
N ARG A 146 -20.46 -23.64 -15.82
CA ARG A 146 -20.89 -24.93 -16.37
C ARG A 146 -21.79 -24.74 -17.59
N PRO A 147 -21.71 -25.61 -18.61
CA PRO A 147 -22.59 -25.52 -19.77
C PRO A 147 -24.07 -25.54 -19.37
N GLY A 148 -24.82 -24.52 -19.80
CA GLY A 148 -26.27 -24.44 -19.60
C GLY A 148 -26.73 -24.06 -18.18
N VAL A 149 -25.82 -23.72 -17.27
CA VAL A 149 -26.16 -23.35 -15.88
C VAL A 149 -25.51 -22.02 -15.54
N LEU A 150 -26.30 -21.05 -15.06
CA LEU A 150 -25.78 -19.76 -14.60
C LEU A 150 -25.00 -19.95 -13.30
N SER A 151 -23.83 -19.32 -13.22
CA SER A 151 -23.00 -19.34 -12.01
C SER A 151 -23.67 -18.59 -10.87
N GLN A 152 -23.58 -19.15 -9.65
CA GLN A 152 -24.19 -18.59 -8.44
C GLN A 152 -23.19 -18.54 -7.29
N ILE A 153 -23.37 -17.58 -6.38
CA ILE A 153 -22.69 -17.49 -5.08
C ILE A 153 -23.69 -17.17 -3.98
N ARG A 154 -23.58 -17.82 -2.83
CA ARG A 154 -24.48 -17.54 -1.70
C ARG A 154 -24.15 -16.16 -1.12
N ALA A 155 -25.16 -15.37 -0.78
CA ALA A 155 -24.94 -13.98 -0.36
C ALA A 155 -24.12 -13.83 0.93
N ASP A 156 -24.22 -14.82 1.82
CA ASP A 156 -23.46 -14.92 3.08
C ASP A 156 -22.01 -15.44 2.88
N GLU A 157 -21.64 -15.91 1.69
CA GLU A 157 -20.27 -16.27 1.32
C GLU A 157 -19.46 -15.05 0.87
N ILE A 158 -20.11 -13.91 0.63
CA ILE A 158 -19.43 -12.67 0.25
C ILE A 158 -18.91 -11.99 1.53
N PRO A 159 -17.59 -11.82 1.70
CA PRO A 159 -17.04 -11.15 2.86
C PRO A 159 -17.30 -9.64 2.78
N ILE A 160 -18.35 -9.17 3.46
CA ILE A 160 -18.67 -7.75 3.56
C ILE A 160 -17.96 -7.17 4.79
N GLU A 161 -16.99 -6.30 4.54
CA GLU A 161 -16.21 -5.63 5.58
C GLU A 161 -16.60 -4.16 5.71
N HIS A 162 -16.67 -3.63 6.93
CA HIS A 162 -16.89 -2.21 7.17
C HIS A 162 -15.79 -1.37 6.48
N PRO A 163 -16.10 -0.25 5.80
CA PRO A 163 -17.38 0.48 5.77
C PRO A 163 -18.43 0.02 4.74
N LEU A 164 -18.24 -1.11 4.05
CA LEU A 164 -19.29 -1.62 3.18
C LEU A 164 -20.51 -2.07 3.98
N THR A 165 -21.67 -1.85 3.38
CA THR A 165 -22.96 -2.37 3.86
C THR A 165 -23.58 -3.25 2.78
N GLU A 166 -24.52 -4.11 3.15
CA GLU A 166 -25.27 -4.93 2.18
C GLU A 166 -25.91 -4.08 1.08
N VAL A 167 -26.35 -2.86 1.40
CA VAL A 167 -26.96 -1.94 0.42
C VAL A 167 -25.93 -1.51 -0.63
N ILE A 168 -24.71 -1.17 -0.20
CA ILE A 168 -23.62 -0.77 -1.10
C ILE A 168 -23.22 -1.95 -1.99
N VAL A 169 -23.03 -3.13 -1.40
CA VAL A 169 -22.68 -4.35 -2.13
C VAL A 169 -23.77 -4.72 -3.13
N ARG A 170 -25.04 -4.68 -2.72
CA ARG A 170 -26.18 -4.95 -3.59
C ARG A 170 -26.23 -3.99 -4.78
N LYS A 171 -26.02 -2.69 -4.53
CA LYS A 171 -25.96 -1.69 -5.59
C LYS A 171 -24.79 -1.94 -6.55
N GLY A 172 -23.64 -2.32 -6.02
CA GLY A 172 -22.43 -2.56 -6.80
C GLY A 172 -22.42 -3.88 -7.57
N LEU A 173 -23.23 -4.88 -7.19
CA LEU A 173 -23.38 -6.14 -7.92
C LEU A 173 -24.51 -6.13 -8.94
N LYS A 174 -25.46 -5.19 -8.84
CA LYS A 174 -26.68 -5.15 -9.66
C LYS A 174 -26.42 -5.16 -11.19
N HIS A 175 -25.27 -4.67 -11.65
CA HIS A 175 -24.95 -4.67 -13.08
C HIS A 175 -24.45 -6.04 -13.59
N CYS A 176 -24.03 -6.95 -12.72
CA CYS A 176 -23.45 -8.23 -13.10
C CYS A 176 -24.19 -9.46 -12.52
N ALA A 177 -24.99 -9.28 -11.48
CA ALA A 177 -25.72 -10.36 -10.82
C ALA A 177 -27.08 -9.89 -10.29
N ASP A 178 -28.04 -10.81 -10.32
CA ASP A 178 -29.35 -10.66 -9.70
C ASP A 178 -29.39 -11.39 -8.36
N LEU A 179 -30.07 -10.82 -7.36
CA LEU A 179 -30.22 -11.42 -6.04
C LEU A 179 -31.53 -12.20 -5.97
N GLU A 180 -31.44 -13.52 -5.88
CA GLU A 180 -32.57 -14.44 -5.93
C GLU A 180 -32.68 -15.23 -4.62
N LYS A 181 -33.91 -15.58 -4.22
CA LYS A 181 -34.15 -16.43 -3.05
C LYS A 181 -34.21 -17.88 -3.50
N GLY A 182 -33.27 -18.69 -3.01
CA GLY A 182 -33.21 -20.12 -3.27
C GLY A 182 -34.26 -20.93 -2.46
N PRO A 183 -34.39 -22.23 -2.76
CA PRO A 183 -35.45 -23.09 -2.20
C PRO A 183 -35.40 -23.22 -0.67
N ASN A 184 -34.21 -23.12 -0.06
CA ASN A 184 -34.01 -23.21 1.39
C ASN A 184 -34.05 -21.84 2.09
N GLY A 185 -34.52 -20.80 1.41
CA GLY A 185 -34.59 -19.44 1.95
C GLY A 185 -33.28 -18.65 1.91
N HIS A 186 -32.16 -19.28 1.55
CA HIS A 186 -30.89 -18.59 1.31
C HIS A 186 -30.97 -17.65 0.11
N LEU A 187 -30.25 -16.54 0.18
CA LEU A 187 -30.11 -15.60 -0.92
C LEU A 187 -28.88 -15.96 -1.76
N PHE A 188 -29.03 -15.92 -3.08
CA PHE A 188 -27.98 -16.20 -4.05
C PHE A 188 -27.83 -15.03 -5.01
N TRP A 189 -26.57 -14.67 -5.28
CA TRP A 189 -26.22 -13.82 -6.41
C TRP A 189 -26.03 -14.71 -7.63
N THR A 190 -26.95 -14.60 -8.59
CA THR A 190 -26.92 -15.32 -9.87
C THR A 190 -26.33 -14.41 -10.93
N GLN A 191 -25.28 -14.85 -11.63
CA GLN A 191 -24.71 -14.10 -12.75
C GLN A 191 -25.79 -13.84 -13.81
N ARG A 192 -25.87 -12.60 -14.30
CA ARG A 192 -26.77 -12.28 -15.40
C ARG A 192 -26.30 -12.93 -16.71
N ALA A 193 -27.24 -13.47 -17.48
CA ALA A 193 -26.94 -14.13 -18.76
C ALA A 193 -26.34 -13.18 -19.81
N ASP A 194 -26.63 -11.88 -19.73
CA ASP A 194 -26.11 -10.83 -20.61
C ASP A 194 -24.75 -10.26 -20.17
N PHE A 195 -24.24 -10.70 -19.01
CA PHE A 195 -23.01 -10.14 -18.43
C PHE A 195 -21.77 -10.97 -18.80
N ARG A 196 -20.82 -10.33 -19.49
CA ARG A 196 -19.48 -10.86 -19.72
C ARG A 196 -18.60 -10.63 -18.49
N ILE A 197 -18.10 -11.71 -17.91
CA ILE A 197 -17.07 -11.64 -16.86
C ILE A 197 -15.79 -10.99 -17.43
N PRO A 198 -15.24 -9.92 -16.81
CA PRO A 198 -13.98 -9.31 -17.26
C PRO A 198 -12.82 -10.32 -17.24
N SER A 199 -11.87 -10.21 -18.18
CA SER A 199 -10.68 -11.09 -18.25
C SER A 199 -9.76 -10.90 -17.04
N GLU A 200 -8.85 -11.84 -16.76
CA GLU A 200 -7.91 -11.69 -15.64
C GLU A 200 -7.08 -10.40 -15.71
N ASP A 201 -6.71 -9.94 -16.90
CA ASP A 201 -5.96 -8.69 -17.03
C ASP A 201 -6.82 -7.45 -16.73
N GLU A 202 -8.11 -7.50 -17.05
CA GLU A 202 -9.07 -6.46 -16.62
C GLU A 202 -9.25 -6.49 -15.10
N LEU A 203 -9.33 -7.67 -14.49
CA LEU A 203 -9.44 -7.82 -13.04
C LEU A 203 -8.18 -7.33 -12.29
N ARG A 204 -6.99 -7.58 -12.83
CA ARG A 204 -5.72 -7.09 -12.26
C ARG A 204 -5.61 -5.57 -12.30
N ARG A 205 -6.23 -4.92 -13.28
CA ARG A 205 -6.33 -3.44 -13.34
C ARG A 205 -7.35 -2.90 -12.34
N LEU A 206 -8.41 -3.66 -12.03
CA LEU A 206 -9.44 -3.27 -11.07
C LEU A 206 -8.94 -3.30 -9.62
N LEU A 207 -8.02 -4.22 -9.31
CA LEU A 207 -7.45 -4.40 -7.98
C LEU A 207 -5.95 -4.68 -8.08
N SER A 208 -5.14 -3.63 -7.92
CA SER A 208 -3.68 -3.76 -7.95
C SER A 208 -3.13 -4.25 -6.59
N PRO A 209 -1.98 -4.93 -6.56
CA PRO A 209 -1.34 -5.33 -5.30
C PRO A 209 -0.97 -4.13 -4.41
N GLU A 210 -0.65 -2.97 -5.00
CA GLU A 210 -0.38 -1.73 -4.27
C GLU A 210 -1.63 -1.25 -3.51
N SER A 211 -2.82 -1.37 -4.10
CA SER A 211 -4.07 -1.01 -3.41
C SER A 211 -4.34 -1.91 -2.20
N VAL A 212 -3.91 -3.18 -2.24
CA VAL A 212 -3.97 -4.08 -1.08
C VAL A 212 -3.05 -3.60 0.03
N CYS A 213 -1.81 -3.22 -0.31
CA CYS A 213 -0.84 -2.70 0.65
C CYS A 213 -1.32 -1.38 1.29
N CYS A 214 -1.95 -0.49 0.51
CA CYS A 214 -2.60 0.70 1.04
C CYS A 214 -3.68 0.34 2.07
N HIS A 215 -4.55 -0.61 1.76
CA HIS A 215 -5.61 -1.02 2.67
C HIS A 215 -5.07 -1.63 3.97
N GLU A 216 -4.05 -2.50 3.88
CA GLU A 216 -3.41 -3.10 5.05
C GLU A 216 -2.70 -2.04 5.90
N SER A 217 -2.07 -1.04 5.29
CA SER A 217 -1.51 0.12 6.00
C SER A 217 -2.59 0.91 6.75
N THR A 218 -3.76 1.13 6.12
CA THR A 218 -4.92 1.73 6.79
C THR A 218 -5.36 0.91 8.00
N GLN A 219 -5.52 -0.40 7.84
CA GLN A 219 -5.95 -1.31 8.92
C GLN A 219 -4.96 -1.31 10.07
N ALA A 220 -3.65 -1.37 9.78
CA ALA A 220 -2.60 -1.35 10.80
C ALA A 220 -2.60 -0.03 11.58
N ALA A 221 -2.75 1.12 10.91
CA ALA A 221 -2.86 2.42 11.56
C ALA A 221 -4.14 2.55 12.39
N GLN A 222 -5.29 2.09 11.89
CA GLN A 222 -6.53 2.04 12.67
C GLN A 222 -6.43 1.15 13.91
N HIS A 223 -5.76 -0.01 13.79
CA HIS A 223 -5.54 -0.90 14.93
C HIS A 223 -4.72 -0.21 16.02
N ARG A 224 -3.65 0.52 15.65
CA ARG A 224 -2.86 1.30 16.60
C ARG A 224 -3.68 2.38 17.30
N LEU A 225 -4.45 3.18 16.55
CA LEU A 225 -5.34 4.19 17.15
C LEU A 225 -6.32 3.57 18.14
N LYS A 226 -6.95 2.43 17.79
CA LYS A 226 -7.86 1.71 18.69
C LYS A 226 -7.15 1.23 19.95
N HIS A 227 -5.91 0.75 19.84
CA HIS A 227 -5.12 0.31 21.00
C HIS A 227 -4.74 1.49 21.92
N LEU A 228 -4.71 2.71 21.41
CA LEU A 228 -4.54 3.94 22.18
C LEU A 228 -5.87 4.52 22.70
N GLY A 229 -7.00 3.84 22.49
CA GLY A 229 -8.34 4.31 22.88
C GLY A 229 -8.97 5.31 21.91
N ILE A 230 -8.32 5.59 20.78
CA ILE A 230 -8.79 6.54 19.76
C ILE A 230 -9.68 5.79 18.75
N HIS A 231 -10.97 5.68 19.06
CA HIS A 231 -11.90 4.86 18.25
C HIS A 231 -12.65 5.63 17.15
N LYS A 232 -12.94 6.92 17.38
CA LYS A 232 -13.86 7.69 16.53
C LYS A 232 -13.14 8.68 15.62
N LEU A 233 -12.01 9.23 16.09
CA LEU A 233 -11.26 10.23 15.36
C LEU A 233 -10.34 9.54 14.35
N THR A 234 -10.42 9.97 13.11
CA THR A 234 -9.61 9.42 12.00
C THR A 234 -8.95 10.52 11.18
N GLN A 235 -9.24 11.79 11.48
CA GLN A 235 -8.77 12.95 10.74
C GLN A 235 -8.39 14.05 11.74
N PRO A 236 -7.29 14.79 11.49
CA PRO A 236 -6.82 15.85 12.37
C PRO A 236 -7.52 17.19 12.09
N VAL A 237 -8.30 17.27 11.00
CA VAL A 237 -8.99 18.49 10.57
C VAL A 237 -9.93 18.99 11.66
N GLY A 238 -9.77 20.25 12.05
CA GLY A 238 -10.56 20.91 13.09
C GLY A 238 -10.17 20.52 14.53
N LEU A 239 -9.22 19.60 14.71
CA LEU A 239 -8.82 19.17 16.04
C LEU A 239 -8.06 20.26 16.80
N ALA A 240 -7.09 20.93 16.16
CA ALA A 240 -6.37 22.05 16.76
C ALA A 240 -7.33 23.14 17.27
N SER A 241 -8.31 23.55 16.45
CA SER A 241 -9.31 24.54 16.86
C SER A 241 -10.22 24.07 18.00
N ALA A 242 -10.54 22.77 18.06
CA ALA A 242 -11.28 22.19 19.17
C ALA A 242 -10.43 22.12 20.45
N MET A 243 -9.12 21.94 20.32
CA MET A 243 -8.17 21.92 21.44
C MET A 243 -8.02 23.30 22.08
N ASP A 244 -8.01 24.37 21.28
CA ASP A 244 -7.95 25.75 21.77
C ASP A 244 -9.18 26.16 22.62
N GLN A 245 -10.27 25.39 22.54
CA GLN A 245 -11.50 25.61 23.31
C GLN A 245 -11.56 24.78 24.60
N LEU A 246 -10.57 23.92 24.85
CA LEU A 246 -10.50 23.14 26.09
C LEU A 246 -10.12 24.05 27.26
N PRO A 247 -10.65 23.78 28.48
CA PRO A 247 -10.23 24.51 29.66
C PRO A 247 -8.74 24.25 29.94
N ASP A 248 -8.05 25.23 30.53
CA ASP A 248 -6.62 25.17 30.83
C ASP A 248 -6.31 24.22 32.00
N LYS A 249 -6.48 22.93 31.74
CA LYS A 249 -6.17 21.83 32.64
C LYS A 249 -5.13 20.94 31.98
N ALA A 250 -3.98 20.85 32.63
CA ALA A 250 -2.80 20.16 32.08
C ALA A 250 -3.09 18.74 31.58
N ILE A 251 -3.93 17.96 32.28
CA ILE A 251 -4.26 16.59 31.90
C ILE A 251 -5.12 16.55 30.61
N GLU A 252 -6.09 17.47 30.50
CA GLU A 252 -7.00 17.53 29.34
C GLU A 252 -6.23 17.98 28.08
N LEU A 253 -5.37 18.99 28.21
CA LEU A 253 -4.48 19.44 27.13
C LEU A 253 -3.48 18.37 26.71
N ALA A 254 -2.88 17.65 27.66
CA ALA A 254 -1.94 16.57 27.36
C ALA A 254 -2.61 15.41 26.60
N ALA A 255 -3.82 15.01 27.01
CA ALA A 255 -4.60 13.98 26.33
C ALA A 255 -4.97 14.41 24.91
N ALA A 256 -5.42 15.66 24.73
CA ALA A 256 -5.77 16.19 23.43
C ALA A 256 -4.57 16.29 22.49
N ALA A 257 -3.42 16.79 22.98
CA ALA A 257 -2.18 16.85 22.22
C ALA A 257 -1.64 15.47 21.84
N HIS A 258 -1.83 14.46 22.70
CA HIS A 258 -1.50 13.08 22.36
C HIS A 258 -2.37 12.57 21.22
N ILE A 259 -3.69 12.77 21.29
CA ILE A 259 -4.61 12.36 20.22
C ILE A 259 -4.28 13.04 18.90
N GLU A 260 -4.03 14.34 18.91
CA GLU A 260 -3.67 15.09 17.70
C GLU A 260 -2.40 14.55 17.06
N ARG A 261 -1.35 14.35 17.85
CA ARG A 261 -0.09 13.80 17.36
C ARG A 261 -0.28 12.43 16.73
N GLU A 262 -1.01 11.53 17.39
CA GLU A 262 -1.27 10.18 16.89
C GLU A 262 -2.08 10.19 15.60
N LEU A 263 -3.01 11.14 15.44
CA LEU A 263 -3.73 11.32 14.18
C LEU A 263 -2.80 11.88 13.09
N GLN A 264 -1.98 12.89 13.38
CA GLN A 264 -1.07 13.50 12.40
C GLN A 264 -0.08 12.49 11.81
N ILE A 265 0.38 11.51 12.60
CA ILE A 265 1.32 10.48 12.15
C ILE A 265 0.67 9.24 11.53
N THR A 266 -0.64 9.25 11.31
CA THR A 266 -1.30 8.14 10.58
C THR A 266 -0.83 8.09 9.14
N SER A 267 -0.75 6.87 8.59
CA SER A 267 -0.21 6.66 7.25
C SER A 267 -0.97 7.45 6.19
N TRP A 268 -2.31 7.48 6.24
CA TRP A 268 -3.12 8.24 5.29
C TRP A 268 -2.87 9.76 5.33
N ASN A 269 -2.65 10.36 6.52
CA ASN A 269 -2.38 11.79 6.62
C ASN A 269 -0.97 12.12 6.09
N LEU A 270 0.03 11.34 6.49
CA LEU A 270 1.41 11.55 6.05
C LEU A 270 1.54 11.38 4.53
N THR A 271 0.95 10.31 3.96
CA THR A 271 1.02 10.10 2.52
C THR A 271 0.23 11.13 1.73
N SER A 272 -0.95 11.56 2.21
CA SER A 272 -1.75 12.55 1.48
C SER A 272 -1.07 13.91 1.45
N ASN A 273 -0.53 14.36 2.59
CA ASN A 273 0.22 15.61 2.65
C ASN A 273 1.47 15.57 1.74
N PHE A 274 2.23 14.48 1.78
CA PHE A 274 3.42 14.33 0.95
C PHE A 274 3.09 14.35 -0.56
N VAL A 275 2.13 13.53 -0.99
CA VAL A 275 1.73 13.43 -2.40
C VAL A 275 1.13 14.76 -2.89
N ALA A 276 0.36 15.45 -2.05
CA ALA A 276 -0.17 16.78 -2.37
C ALA A 276 0.93 17.82 -2.58
N CYS A 277 2.02 17.77 -1.80
CA CYS A 277 3.16 18.67 -1.98
C CYS A 277 3.99 18.34 -3.23
N MET A 278 4.15 17.07 -3.58
CA MET A 278 4.93 16.66 -4.75
C MET A 278 4.24 16.91 -6.10
N ASN A 279 2.92 17.08 -6.10
CA ASN A 279 2.12 17.34 -7.30
C ASN A 279 1.90 18.84 -7.59
N GLN A 280 2.50 19.75 -6.81
CA GLN A 280 2.48 21.21 -7.01
C GLN A 280 3.65 21.66 -7.88
#